data_AF-A0A6G1RZ96-F1
#
_entry.id   AF-A0A6G1RZ96-F1
#
_cell.length_a   1.000
_cell.length_b   1.000
_cell.length_c   1.000
_cell.angle_alpha   90.00
_cell.angle_beta   90.00
_cell.angle_gamma   90.00
#
_symmetry.space_group_name_H-M   'P 1'
#
loop_
_entity.id
_entity.type
_entity.pdbx_description
1 polymer ?
#
loop_
_entity_poly.entity_id
_entity_poly.type
_entity_poly.pdbx_seq_one_letter_code
_entity_poly.pdbx_strand_id
1 'polypeptide(L)'
;KAVEAIAVSFSSTVSEFLMGEADSSTILSIPPSDQNQTVESLYGGIPGPGGDSVSSGAESCDTGRPPAEEVDVMLQRCEGGVDAALQYAKTISKYMKDLIGYLEKRTTLEMEFAKGLQKMGHSCKQTISQETYMPFLSIYLLALEQDMEHGTSVLQAANTLQHQTFIQPLMVRRLEHEKRRKEIKEQWHRAQRKLQEAEVNLRKAKQIYMQRSEEHDKAKYMAVKAEEEQQNTASSITTKTLEKKRR
;
A
#
# COMPACT_ATOMS: atom_id res chain seq x y z
N LYS A 1 56.88 20.79 -19.50
CA LYS A 1 57.04 20.09 -18.20
C LYS A 1 55.73 19.84 -17.46
N ALA A 2 55.01 20.85 -16.94
CA ALA A 2 53.75 20.60 -16.20
C ALA A 2 52.61 20.07 -17.09
N VAL A 3 52.47 20.60 -18.31
CA VAL A 3 51.42 20.17 -19.26
C VAL A 3 51.66 18.75 -19.77
N GLU A 4 52.93 18.36 -19.97
CA GLU A 4 53.29 16.99 -20.36
C GLU A 4 53.01 15.99 -19.22
N ALA A 5 53.26 16.38 -17.96
CA ALA A 5 52.93 15.55 -16.81
C ALA A 5 51.42 15.33 -16.65
N ILE A 6 50.61 16.36 -16.93
CA ILE A 6 49.15 16.26 -16.93
C ILE A 6 48.67 15.36 -18.07
N ALA A 7 49.23 15.52 -19.28
CA ALA A 7 48.86 14.70 -20.43
C ALA A 7 49.21 13.21 -20.24
N VAL A 8 50.36 12.91 -19.62
CA VAL A 8 50.77 11.54 -19.28
C VAL A 8 49.84 10.94 -18.22
N SER A 9 49.51 11.70 -17.18
CA SER A 9 48.59 11.26 -16.12
C SER A 9 47.19 10.97 -16.69
N PHE A 10 46.66 11.88 -17.50
CA PHE A 10 45.35 11.71 -18.12
C PHE A 10 45.32 10.52 -19.08
N SER A 11 46.39 10.33 -19.86
CA SER A 11 46.49 9.20 -20.79
C SER A 11 46.60 7.86 -20.06
N SER A 12 47.28 7.79 -18.91
CA SER A 12 47.39 6.54 -18.16
C SER A 12 46.07 6.17 -17.48
N THR A 13 45.39 7.14 -16.87
CA THR A 13 44.10 6.92 -16.21
C THR A 13 43.02 6.49 -17.21
N VAL A 14 43.00 7.09 -18.40
CA VAL A 14 42.06 6.68 -19.47
C VAL A 14 42.40 5.29 -20.01
N SER A 15 43.69 4.94 -20.10
CA SER A 15 44.12 3.62 -20.57
C SER A 15 43.80 2.50 -19.58
N GLU A 16 43.96 2.73 -18.27
CA GLU A 16 43.54 1.81 -17.21
C GLU A 16 42.02 1.61 -17.18
N PHE A 17 41.26 2.69 -17.38
CA PHE A 17 39.80 2.62 -17.46
C PHE A 17 39.31 1.79 -18.66
N LEU A 18 39.95 1.95 -19.82
CA LEU A 18 39.61 1.19 -21.03
C LEU A 18 40.05 -0.27 -20.95
N MET A 19 41.11 -0.58 -20.20
CA MET A 19 41.58 -1.94 -19.96
C MET A 19 40.80 -2.67 -18.86
N GLY A 20 39.91 -1.98 -18.14
CA GLY A 20 39.02 -2.59 -17.14
C GLY A 20 39.72 -2.98 -15.84
N GLU A 21 40.94 -2.48 -15.59
CA GLU A 21 41.73 -2.77 -14.39
C GLU A 21 41.53 -1.74 -13.25
N ALA A 22 40.57 -0.82 -13.38
CA ALA A 22 40.35 0.22 -12.40
C ALA A 22 39.41 -0.23 -11.26
N ASP A 23 39.97 -0.44 -10.06
CA ASP A 23 39.20 -0.51 -8.82
C ASP A 23 38.56 0.86 -8.53
N SER A 24 37.22 0.89 -8.44
CA SER A 24 36.40 2.10 -8.23
C SER A 24 36.73 2.91 -6.96
N SER A 25 37.62 2.40 -6.11
CA SER A 25 38.07 3.05 -4.87
C SER A 25 39.15 4.13 -5.07
N THR A 26 39.76 4.23 -6.26
CA THR A 26 40.91 5.13 -6.48
C THR A 26 40.55 6.44 -7.19
N ILE A 27 39.37 6.56 -7.81
CA ILE A 27 39.02 7.70 -8.68
C ILE A 27 38.40 8.90 -7.93
N LEU A 28 37.92 8.73 -6.69
CA LEU A 28 37.37 9.83 -5.88
C LEU A 28 37.65 9.61 -4.39
N SER A 29 38.86 9.93 -3.95
CA SER A 29 39.15 10.10 -2.52
C SER A 29 38.54 11.40 -2.00
N ILE A 30 37.24 11.35 -1.67
CA ILE A 30 36.55 12.32 -0.82
C ILE A 30 36.73 11.83 0.63
N PRO A 31 37.16 12.67 1.61
CA PRO A 31 37.28 12.24 2.99
C PRO A 31 35.90 11.86 3.58
N PRO A 32 35.84 10.94 4.56
CA PRO A 32 34.57 10.43 5.06
C PRO A 32 33.88 11.54 5.85
N SER A 33 32.88 12.18 5.24
CA SER A 33 31.89 12.96 5.96
C SER A 33 30.63 12.11 6.07
N ASP A 34 30.23 11.89 7.32
CA ASP A 34 29.04 11.14 7.71
C ASP A 34 27.77 11.59 6.98
N GLN A 35 26.91 10.60 6.75
CA GLN A 35 25.51 10.67 6.31
C GLN A 35 25.28 11.23 4.91
N ASN A 36 24.93 10.33 3.98
CA ASN A 36 23.73 10.40 3.13
C ASN A 36 23.65 9.13 2.28
N GLN A 37 22.79 8.17 2.66
CA GLN A 37 22.48 7.02 1.79
C GLN A 37 21.62 7.51 0.63
N THR A 38 22.24 7.67 -0.54
CA THR A 38 21.61 8.04 -1.80
C THR A 38 20.83 6.87 -2.40
N VAL A 39 19.67 7.19 -2.96
CA VAL A 39 18.55 6.32 -3.35
C VAL A 39 18.74 5.52 -4.66
N GLU A 40 19.96 5.08 -4.98
CA GLU A 40 20.23 4.39 -6.26
C GLU A 40 19.85 2.90 -6.29
N SER A 41 19.39 2.31 -5.17
CA SER A 41 19.08 0.87 -5.08
C SER A 41 17.69 0.45 -5.60
N LEU A 42 17.12 1.12 -6.61
CA LEU A 42 15.81 0.73 -7.17
C LEU A 42 15.83 0.29 -8.64
N TYR A 43 16.99 0.21 -9.29
CA TYR A 43 17.08 -0.29 -10.67
C TYR A 43 18.29 -1.22 -10.87
N GLY A 44 18.01 -2.53 -10.95
CA GLY A 44 18.95 -3.57 -11.37
C GLY A 44 18.73 -4.84 -10.54
N GLY A 45 18.51 -6.04 -11.07
CA GLY A 45 18.56 -6.56 -12.43
C GLY A 45 18.47 -8.10 -12.30
N ILE A 46 17.94 -8.74 -13.34
CA ILE A 46 17.91 -10.18 -13.66
C ILE A 46 18.86 -11.10 -12.84
N PRO A 47 18.41 -12.22 -12.26
CA PRO A 47 19.32 -13.21 -11.68
C PRO A 47 19.88 -14.14 -12.76
N GLY A 48 21.18 -13.99 -13.04
CA GLY A 48 22.04 -15.04 -13.63
C GLY A 48 22.82 -15.78 -12.54
N PRO A 49 23.24 -17.04 -12.75
CA PRO A 49 23.52 -17.97 -11.66
C PRO A 49 25.00 -18.00 -11.24
N GLY A 50 25.22 -18.12 -9.93
CA GLY A 50 26.39 -18.80 -9.37
C GLY A 50 27.24 -17.99 -8.39
N GLY A 51 27.52 -18.62 -7.24
CA GLY A 51 28.76 -18.40 -6.48
C GLY A 51 28.59 -17.74 -5.12
N ASP A 52 28.61 -18.56 -4.08
CA ASP A 52 28.53 -18.21 -2.66
C ASP A 52 29.58 -17.19 -2.20
N SER A 53 29.16 -16.26 -1.32
CA SER A 53 29.59 -16.20 0.09
C SER A 53 29.77 -14.78 0.65
N VAL A 54 29.22 -14.63 1.87
CA VAL A 54 29.43 -13.56 2.88
C VAL A 54 28.71 -12.23 2.64
N SER A 55 27.43 -12.21 3.02
CA SER A 55 26.69 -10.99 3.38
C SER A 55 26.73 -10.82 4.90
N SER A 56 27.70 -10.04 5.39
CA SER A 56 27.64 -9.43 6.72
C SER A 56 27.25 -7.96 6.56
N GLY A 57 26.18 -7.54 7.23
CA GLY A 57 25.89 -6.11 7.41
C GLY A 57 24.50 -5.64 6.97
N ALA A 58 23.44 -6.35 7.38
CA ALA A 58 22.12 -5.75 7.55
C ALA A 58 21.34 -6.60 8.55
N GLU A 59 21.53 -6.33 9.84
CA GLU A 59 20.58 -6.83 10.84
C GLU A 59 19.24 -6.17 10.56
N SER A 60 18.47 -6.95 9.81
CA SER A 60 17.19 -6.66 9.22
C SER A 60 16.17 -6.36 10.30
N CYS A 61 15.35 -5.34 10.08
CA CYS A 61 14.17 -4.97 10.88
C CYS A 61 13.04 -6.03 10.77
N ASP A 62 13.38 -7.30 10.52
CA ASP A 62 12.48 -8.35 10.02
C ASP A 62 12.34 -9.55 10.98
N THR A 63 13.09 -9.58 12.09
CA THR A 63 13.08 -10.74 13.01
C THR A 63 11.84 -10.82 13.92
N GLY A 64 10.84 -9.94 13.75
CA GLY A 64 9.66 -9.89 14.64
C GLY A 64 8.33 -9.61 13.96
N ARG A 65 8.27 -9.50 12.63
CA ARG A 65 7.01 -9.28 11.93
C ARG A 65 6.43 -10.61 11.47
N PRO A 66 5.22 -11.00 11.89
CA PRO A 66 4.60 -12.21 11.37
C PRO A 66 4.39 -12.08 9.85
N PRO A 67 4.57 -13.17 9.07
CA PRO A 67 4.27 -13.19 7.65
C PRO A 67 2.82 -12.79 7.39
N ALA A 68 2.54 -12.27 6.19
CA ALA A 68 1.23 -11.74 5.83
C ALA A 68 0.12 -12.78 6.01
N GLU A 69 0.41 -14.04 5.68
CA GLU A 69 -0.49 -15.17 5.83
C GLU A 69 -0.82 -15.46 7.29
N GLU A 70 0.14 -15.30 8.21
CA GLU A 70 -0.10 -15.48 9.64
C GLU A 70 -1.00 -14.38 10.19
N VAL A 71 -0.78 -13.12 9.78
CA VAL A 71 -1.65 -12.00 10.15
C VAL A 71 -3.08 -12.22 9.65
N ASP A 72 -3.25 -12.71 8.42
CA ASP A 72 -4.56 -13.03 7.86
C ASP A 72 -5.27 -14.13 8.68
N VAL A 73 -4.55 -15.20 9.06
CA VAL A 73 -5.09 -16.27 9.91
C VAL A 73 -5.48 -15.75 11.28
N MET A 74 -4.66 -14.88 11.89
CA MET A 74 -4.97 -14.24 13.16
C MET A 74 -6.24 -13.39 13.06
N LEU A 75 -6.35 -12.53 12.06
CA LEU A 75 -7.52 -11.67 11.85
C LEU A 75 -8.79 -12.49 11.58
N GLN A 76 -8.70 -13.58 10.82
CA GLN A 76 -9.85 -14.46 10.57
C GLN A 76 -10.39 -15.13 11.84
N ARG A 77 -9.53 -15.40 12.82
CA ARG A 77 -9.93 -16.02 14.10
C ARG A 77 -10.54 -15.03 15.08
N CYS A 78 -10.31 -13.73 14.90
CA CYS A 78 -10.83 -12.68 15.76
C CYS A 78 -12.24 -12.25 15.35
N GLU A 79 -13.14 -12.12 16.31
CA GLU A 79 -14.45 -11.50 16.09
C GLU A 79 -14.26 -10.06 15.60
N GLY A 80 -14.84 -9.72 14.45
CA GLY A 80 -14.68 -8.40 13.82
C GLY A 80 -13.31 -8.16 13.17
N GLY A 81 -12.48 -9.19 12.95
CA GLY A 81 -11.15 -9.02 12.34
C GLY A 81 -11.19 -8.40 10.94
N VAL A 82 -12.22 -8.72 10.13
CA VAL A 82 -12.43 -8.06 8.81
C VAL A 82 -12.71 -6.57 8.97
N ASP A 83 -13.53 -6.19 9.96
CA ASP A 83 -13.85 -4.78 10.24
C ASP A 83 -12.62 -4.03 10.78
N ALA A 84 -11.79 -4.68 11.60
CA ALA A 84 -10.50 -4.15 12.06
C ALA A 84 -9.54 -3.90 10.89
N ALA A 85 -9.41 -4.85 9.97
CA ALA A 85 -8.59 -4.71 8.76
C ALA A 85 -9.10 -3.58 7.84
N LEU A 86 -10.42 -3.50 7.61
CA LEU A 86 -11.05 -2.43 6.84
C LEU A 86 -10.87 -1.05 7.47
N GLN A 87 -10.89 -0.99 8.81
CA GLN A 87 -10.65 0.24 9.56
C GLN A 87 -9.17 0.65 9.50
N TYR A 88 -8.25 -0.29 9.61
CA TYR A 88 -6.82 -0.03 9.42
C TYR A 88 -6.53 0.50 8.00
N ALA A 89 -7.07 -0.14 6.97
CA ALA A 89 -6.98 0.36 5.60
C ALA A 89 -7.54 1.80 5.47
N LYS A 90 -8.66 2.11 6.13
CA LYS A 90 -9.21 3.48 6.14
C LYS A 90 -8.23 4.46 6.81
N THR A 91 -7.57 4.06 7.88
CA THR A 91 -6.54 4.86 8.56
C THR A 91 -5.33 5.10 7.66
N ILE A 92 -4.84 4.09 6.93
CA ILE A 92 -3.77 4.25 5.92
C ILE A 92 -4.17 5.28 4.86
N SER A 93 -5.39 5.17 4.32
CA SER A 93 -5.92 6.12 3.32
C SER A 93 -5.93 7.56 3.84
N LYS A 94 -6.33 7.76 5.11
CA LYS A 94 -6.26 9.07 5.78
C LYS A 94 -4.82 9.55 5.96
N TYR A 95 -3.94 8.68 6.45
CA TYR A 95 -2.52 9.01 6.65
C TYR A 95 -1.85 9.44 5.33
N MET A 96 -2.08 8.70 4.24
CA MET A 96 -1.61 9.08 2.91
C MET A 96 -2.15 10.44 2.46
N LYS A 97 -3.43 10.74 2.74
CA LYS A 97 -4.01 12.06 2.44
C LYS A 97 -3.29 13.18 3.17
N ASP A 98 -3.04 13.00 4.47
CA ASP A 98 -2.39 14.03 5.28
C ASP A 98 -0.92 14.22 4.86
N LEU A 99 -0.22 13.13 4.53
CA LEU A 99 1.14 13.15 3.99
C LEU A 99 1.22 13.88 2.63
N ILE A 100 0.34 13.54 1.69
CA ILE A 100 0.25 14.22 0.39
C ILE A 100 0.01 15.72 0.60
N GLY A 101 -0.92 16.09 1.49
CA GLY A 101 -1.22 17.50 1.77
C GLY A 101 -0.04 18.27 2.40
N TYR A 102 0.80 17.61 3.21
CA TYR A 102 2.05 18.20 3.68
C TYR A 102 3.03 18.42 2.53
N LEU A 103 3.22 17.42 1.67
CA LEU A 103 4.15 17.48 0.55
C LEU A 103 3.76 18.56 -0.47
N GLU A 104 2.48 18.70 -0.76
CA GLU A 104 1.95 19.77 -1.61
C GLU A 104 2.30 21.15 -1.03
N LYS A 105 2.02 21.38 0.26
CA LYS A 105 2.34 22.66 0.93
C LYS A 105 3.84 22.94 0.93
N ARG A 106 4.66 21.95 1.27
CA ARG A 106 6.13 22.06 1.23
C ARG A 106 6.60 22.46 -0.17
N THR A 107 6.08 21.80 -1.20
CA THR A 107 6.46 22.09 -2.60
C THR A 107 6.02 23.50 -3.01
N THR A 108 4.84 23.95 -2.61
CA THR A 108 4.38 25.32 -2.87
C THR A 108 5.31 26.36 -2.25
N LEU A 109 5.72 26.17 -0.99
CA LEU A 109 6.66 27.08 -0.32
C LEU A 109 8.02 27.11 -1.02
N GLU A 110 8.52 25.96 -1.47
CA GLU A 110 9.78 25.84 -2.21
C GLU A 110 9.71 26.58 -3.56
N MET A 111 8.58 26.48 -4.27
CA MET A 111 8.34 27.22 -5.51
C MET A 111 8.20 28.74 -5.28
N GLU A 112 7.55 29.16 -4.20
CA GLU A 112 7.43 30.58 -3.83
C GLU A 112 8.80 31.18 -3.49
N PHE A 113 9.63 30.45 -2.74
CA PHE A 113 11.00 30.84 -2.45
C PHE A 113 11.83 30.99 -3.73
N ALA A 114 11.81 29.99 -4.62
CA ALA A 114 12.55 30.03 -5.88
C ALA A 114 12.13 31.21 -6.77
N LYS A 115 10.83 31.49 -6.88
CA LYS A 115 10.31 32.67 -7.61
C LYS A 115 10.75 33.98 -6.95
N GLY A 116 10.75 34.03 -5.62
CA GLY A 116 11.23 35.18 -4.85
C GLY A 116 12.71 35.46 -5.11
N LEU A 117 13.54 34.41 -5.08
CA LEU A 117 14.96 34.48 -5.36
C LEU A 117 15.24 34.98 -6.79
N GLN A 118 14.53 34.44 -7.79
CA GLN A 118 14.65 34.92 -9.18
C GLN A 118 14.27 36.39 -9.33
N LYS A 119 13.14 36.81 -8.73
CA LYS A 119 12.69 38.20 -8.80
C LYS A 119 13.70 39.16 -8.17
N MET A 120 14.24 38.80 -7.00
CA MET A 120 15.27 39.57 -6.32
C MET A 120 16.56 39.61 -7.15
N GLY A 121 17.01 38.46 -7.66
CA GLY A 121 18.20 38.33 -8.52
C GLY A 121 18.14 39.23 -9.76
N HIS A 122 17.01 39.24 -10.46
CA HIS A 122 16.80 40.14 -11.60
C HIS A 122 16.86 41.62 -11.21
N SER A 123 16.20 42.02 -10.12
CA SER A 123 16.21 43.40 -9.64
C SER A 123 17.61 43.86 -9.25
N CYS A 124 18.36 43.02 -8.52
CA CYS A 124 19.73 43.31 -8.11
C CYS A 124 20.66 43.40 -9.32
N LYS A 125 20.59 42.44 -10.25
CA LYS A 125 21.39 42.44 -11.47
C LYS A 125 21.16 43.71 -12.28
N GLN A 126 19.91 44.15 -12.42
CA GLN A 126 19.56 45.40 -13.12
C GLN A 126 20.16 46.65 -12.45
N THR A 127 20.22 46.69 -11.12
CA THR A 127 20.72 47.84 -10.36
C THR A 127 22.26 47.87 -10.38
N ILE A 128 22.88 46.75 -10.05
CA ILE A 128 24.33 46.61 -9.91
C ILE A 128 25.04 46.77 -11.26
N SER A 129 24.43 46.33 -12.37
CA SER A 129 25.03 46.45 -13.71
C SER A 129 25.14 47.89 -14.21
N GLN A 130 24.46 48.85 -13.58
CA GLN A 130 24.57 50.28 -13.95
C GLN A 130 25.88 50.91 -13.43
N GLU A 131 26.43 50.37 -12.35
CA GLU A 131 27.64 50.89 -11.71
C GLU A 131 28.89 50.31 -12.39
N THR A 132 29.57 51.13 -13.19
CA THR A 132 30.77 50.69 -13.94
C THR A 132 32.03 50.80 -13.08
N TYR A 133 33.01 49.91 -13.29
CA TYR A 133 34.32 49.91 -12.60
C TYR A 133 34.26 49.68 -11.08
N MET A 134 33.18 49.06 -10.59
CA MET A 134 33.08 48.69 -9.17
C MET A 134 33.97 47.48 -8.84
N PRO A 135 34.59 47.46 -7.64
CA PRO A 135 35.35 46.29 -7.18
C PRO A 135 34.49 45.03 -7.15
N PHE A 136 35.04 43.91 -7.65
CA PHE A 136 34.41 42.58 -7.64
C PHE A 136 33.06 42.48 -8.38
N LEU A 137 32.70 43.46 -9.21
CA LEU A 137 31.42 43.51 -9.92
C LEU A 137 31.09 42.20 -10.66
N SER A 138 32.04 41.65 -11.40
CA SER A 138 31.85 40.40 -12.16
C SER A 138 31.55 39.20 -11.26
N ILE A 139 32.12 39.13 -10.06
CA ILE A 139 31.90 38.05 -9.10
C ILE A 139 30.47 38.11 -8.57
N TYR A 140 30.00 39.30 -8.19
CA TYR A 140 28.63 39.48 -7.70
C TYR A 140 27.58 39.25 -8.80
N LEU A 141 27.85 39.68 -10.04
CA LEU A 141 26.95 39.40 -11.16
C LEU A 141 26.84 37.89 -11.46
N LEU A 142 27.96 37.15 -11.36
CA LEU A 142 27.95 35.69 -11.52
C LEU A 142 27.17 35.01 -10.38
N ALA A 143 27.34 35.44 -9.14
CA ALA A 143 26.59 34.90 -8.01
C ALA A 143 25.06 35.08 -8.19
N LEU A 144 24.62 36.26 -8.64
CA LEU A 144 23.21 36.52 -8.96
C LEU A 144 22.69 35.64 -10.10
N GLU A 145 23.54 35.34 -11.09
CA GLU A 145 23.20 34.44 -12.20
C GLU A 145 22.99 33.00 -11.71
N GLN A 146 23.86 32.52 -10.81
CA GLN A 146 23.71 31.21 -10.18
C GLN A 146 22.43 31.12 -9.34
N ASP A 147 22.09 32.15 -8.57
CA ASP A 147 20.83 32.17 -7.80
C ASP A 147 19.59 32.07 -8.71
N MET A 148 19.60 32.74 -9.86
CA MET A 148 18.50 32.68 -10.84
C MET A 148 18.41 31.32 -11.55
N GLU A 149 19.55 30.72 -11.89
CA GLU A 149 19.64 29.38 -12.48
C GLU A 149 19.18 28.31 -11.49
N HIS A 150 19.58 28.43 -10.22
CA HIS A 150 19.10 27.60 -9.13
C HIS A 150 17.58 27.68 -9.00
N GLY A 151 17.03 28.89 -8.98
CA GLY A 151 15.57 29.09 -8.97
C GLY A 151 14.86 28.41 -10.14
N THR A 152 15.44 28.46 -11.34
CA THR A 152 14.89 27.79 -12.54
C THR A 152 14.88 26.27 -12.35
N SER A 153 16.00 25.72 -11.90
CA SER A 153 16.18 24.29 -11.66
C SER A 153 15.21 23.76 -10.60
N VAL A 154 15.03 24.49 -9.49
CA VAL A 154 14.07 24.15 -8.44
C VAL A 154 12.64 24.14 -8.98
N LEU A 155 12.26 25.15 -9.77
CA LEU A 155 10.91 25.20 -10.36
C LEU A 155 10.64 24.04 -11.32
N GLN A 156 11.62 23.67 -12.15
CA GLN A 156 11.51 22.51 -13.04
C GLN A 156 11.41 21.19 -12.27
N ALA A 157 12.24 21.01 -11.24
CA ALA A 157 12.21 19.84 -10.38
C ALA A 157 10.87 19.73 -9.63
N ALA A 158 10.39 20.83 -9.05
CA ALA A 158 9.10 20.88 -8.36
C ALA A 158 7.94 20.51 -9.28
N ASN A 159 7.93 21.00 -10.53
CA ASN A 159 6.90 20.64 -11.52
C ASN A 159 6.93 19.14 -11.83
N THR A 160 8.12 18.57 -12.04
CA THR A 160 8.31 17.13 -12.28
C THR A 160 7.81 16.30 -11.10
N LEU A 161 8.16 16.70 -9.87
CA LEU A 161 7.71 16.04 -8.64
C LEU A 161 6.19 16.11 -8.47
N GLN A 162 5.57 17.26 -8.75
CA GLN A 162 4.13 17.44 -8.64
C GLN A 162 3.37 16.58 -9.64
N HIS A 163 3.76 16.62 -10.91
CA HIS A 163 2.91 16.11 -11.99
C HIS A 163 3.33 14.75 -12.53
N GLN A 164 4.58 14.34 -12.39
CA GLN A 164 5.12 13.16 -13.08
C GLN A 164 5.54 12.05 -12.12
N THR A 165 6.35 12.37 -11.12
CA THR A 165 7.09 11.32 -10.39
C THR A 165 6.61 11.07 -8.97
N PHE A 166 5.91 12.00 -8.32
CA PHE A 166 5.62 11.87 -6.90
C PHE A 166 4.18 12.20 -6.47
N ILE A 167 3.78 13.48 -6.45
CA ILE A 167 2.50 13.89 -5.83
C ILE A 167 1.32 13.27 -6.58
N GLN A 168 1.26 13.45 -7.90
CA GLN A 168 0.19 12.91 -8.74
C GLN A 168 0.12 11.36 -8.67
N PRO A 169 1.22 10.59 -8.85
CA PRO A 169 1.21 9.14 -8.65
C PRO A 169 0.74 8.69 -7.26
N LEU A 170 1.18 9.37 -6.19
CA LEU A 170 0.75 9.06 -4.82
C LEU A 170 -0.75 9.29 -4.62
N MET A 171 -1.29 10.38 -5.20
CA MET A 171 -2.72 10.64 -5.16
C MET A 171 -3.52 9.54 -5.86
N VAL A 172 -3.08 9.10 -7.04
CA VAL A 172 -3.71 7.98 -7.78
C VAL A 172 -3.69 6.71 -6.93
N ARG A 173 -2.52 6.32 -6.41
CA ARG A 173 -2.37 5.13 -5.56
C ARG A 173 -3.29 5.16 -4.34
N ARG A 174 -3.42 6.33 -3.68
CA ARG A 174 -4.35 6.50 -2.55
C ARG A 174 -5.81 6.29 -2.98
N LEU A 175 -6.21 6.83 -4.12
CA LEU A 175 -7.57 6.69 -4.64
C LEU A 175 -7.89 5.23 -5.01
N GLU A 176 -6.96 4.52 -5.64
CA GLU A 176 -7.08 3.09 -5.95
C GLU A 176 -7.22 2.26 -4.67
N HIS A 177 -6.38 2.52 -3.67
CA HIS A 177 -6.47 1.88 -2.36
C HIS A 177 -7.85 2.11 -1.71
N GLU A 178 -8.34 3.36 -1.69
CA GLU A 178 -9.65 3.68 -1.11
C GLU A 178 -10.81 3.05 -1.91
N LYS A 179 -10.70 2.99 -3.24
CA LYS A 179 -11.66 2.29 -4.09
C LYS A 179 -11.70 0.80 -3.74
N ARG A 180 -10.54 0.13 -3.69
CA ARG A 180 -10.45 -1.29 -3.36
C ARG A 180 -11.02 -1.58 -1.97
N ARG A 181 -10.71 -0.75 -0.98
CA ARG A 181 -11.26 -0.85 0.38
C ARG A 181 -12.80 -0.80 0.38
N LYS A 182 -13.41 0.11 -0.39
CA LYS A 182 -14.87 0.22 -0.50
C LYS A 182 -15.50 -1.00 -1.16
N GLU A 183 -14.88 -1.53 -2.23
CA GLU A 183 -15.33 -2.76 -2.89
C GLU A 183 -15.31 -3.97 -1.95
N ILE A 184 -14.23 -4.15 -1.19
CA ILE A 184 -14.11 -5.22 -0.18
C ILE A 184 -15.16 -5.03 0.91
N LYS A 185 -15.35 -3.80 1.41
CA LYS A 185 -16.38 -3.50 2.41
C LYS A 185 -17.78 -3.87 1.91
N GLU A 186 -18.09 -3.58 0.66
CA GLU A 186 -19.38 -3.93 0.08
C GLU A 186 -19.55 -5.45 -0.07
N GLN A 187 -18.50 -6.16 -0.51
CA GLN A 187 -18.48 -7.62 -0.56
C GLN A 187 -18.70 -8.24 0.82
N TRP A 188 -18.04 -7.70 1.87
CA TRP A 188 -18.21 -8.11 3.26
C TRP A 188 -19.66 -7.96 3.72
N HIS A 189 -20.27 -6.78 3.53
CA HIS A 189 -21.68 -6.57 3.89
C HIS A 189 -22.66 -7.42 3.08
N ARG A 190 -22.34 -7.76 1.83
CA ARG A 190 -23.14 -8.72 1.05
C ARG A 190 -23.04 -10.13 1.64
N ALA A 191 -21.86 -10.56 2.05
CA ALA A 191 -21.66 -11.87 2.69
C ALA A 191 -22.37 -11.96 4.05
N GLN A 192 -22.25 -10.93 4.89
CA GLN A 192 -22.94 -10.84 6.18
C GLN A 192 -24.47 -10.95 6.03
N ARG A 193 -25.06 -10.26 5.06
CA ARG A 193 -26.50 -10.36 4.78
C ARG A 193 -26.92 -11.76 4.36
N LYS A 194 -26.16 -12.41 3.47
CA LYS A 194 -26.42 -13.80 3.06
C LYS A 194 -26.38 -14.77 4.24
N LEU A 195 -25.44 -14.59 5.16
CA LEU A 195 -25.36 -15.40 6.39
C LEU A 195 -26.60 -15.19 7.26
N GLN A 196 -26.99 -13.93 7.52
CA GLN A 196 -28.17 -13.61 8.31
C GLN A 196 -29.46 -14.19 7.70
N GLU A 197 -29.62 -14.12 6.38
CA GLU A 197 -30.73 -14.73 5.67
C GLU A 197 -30.75 -16.25 5.84
N ALA A 198 -29.61 -16.92 5.72
CA ALA A 198 -29.49 -18.36 5.93
C ALA A 198 -29.83 -18.77 7.38
N GLU A 199 -29.36 -18.02 8.38
CA GLU A 199 -29.70 -18.24 9.78
C GLU A 199 -31.18 -18.07 10.07
N VAL A 200 -31.82 -17.04 9.50
CA VAL A 200 -33.27 -16.82 9.61
C VAL A 200 -34.03 -17.99 8.97
N ASN A 201 -33.62 -18.42 7.78
CA ASN A 201 -34.24 -19.55 7.08
C ASN A 201 -34.09 -20.86 7.86
N LEU A 202 -32.91 -21.11 8.44
CA LEU A 202 -32.68 -22.27 9.31
C LEU A 202 -33.61 -22.24 10.54
N ARG A 203 -33.75 -21.09 11.20
CA ARG A 203 -34.67 -20.92 12.33
C ARG A 203 -36.12 -21.23 11.95
N LYS A 204 -36.58 -20.74 10.80
CA LYS A 204 -37.92 -21.04 10.27
C LYS A 204 -38.09 -22.53 9.95
N ALA A 205 -37.12 -23.15 9.28
CA ALA A 205 -37.16 -24.57 8.95
C ALA A 205 -37.22 -25.46 10.21
N LYS A 206 -36.45 -25.12 11.25
CA LYS A 206 -36.50 -25.80 12.55
C LYS A 206 -37.87 -25.69 13.21
N GLN A 207 -38.50 -24.51 13.18
CA GLN A 207 -39.86 -24.31 13.70
C GLN A 207 -40.89 -25.15 12.94
N ILE A 208 -40.84 -25.15 11.61
CA ILE A 208 -41.74 -25.95 10.77
C ILE A 208 -41.56 -27.45 11.04
N TYR A 209 -40.31 -27.91 11.16
CA TYR A 209 -40.01 -29.31 11.50
C TYR A 209 -40.62 -29.70 12.86
N MET A 210 -40.42 -28.87 13.87
CA MET A 210 -40.95 -29.11 15.21
C MET A 210 -42.48 -29.17 15.21
N GLN A 211 -43.14 -28.23 14.53
CA GLN A 211 -44.59 -28.23 14.35
C GLN A 211 -45.08 -29.52 13.68
N ARG A 212 -44.43 -29.95 12.58
CA ARG A 212 -44.79 -31.19 11.88
C ARG A 212 -44.57 -32.44 12.74
N SER A 213 -43.52 -32.45 13.57
CA SER A 213 -43.29 -33.53 14.52
C SER A 213 -44.43 -33.63 15.53
N GLU A 214 -44.85 -32.50 16.11
CA GLU A 214 -45.97 -32.46 17.06
C GLU A 214 -47.29 -32.87 16.41
N GLU A 215 -47.56 -32.42 15.18
CA GLU A 215 -48.76 -32.82 14.41
C GLU A 215 -48.77 -34.32 14.13
N HIS A 216 -47.62 -34.89 13.77
CA HIS A 216 -47.47 -36.31 13.54
C HIS A 216 -47.66 -37.13 14.83
N ASP A 217 -47.13 -36.68 15.96
CA ASP A 217 -47.33 -37.34 17.26
C ASP A 217 -48.79 -37.27 17.72
N LYS A 218 -49.46 -36.13 17.49
CA LYS A 218 -50.91 -35.99 17.69
C LYS A 218 -51.71 -36.95 16.80
N ALA A 219 -51.36 -37.05 15.52
CA ALA A 219 -52.02 -37.97 14.58
C ALA A 219 -51.84 -39.44 14.99
N LYS A 220 -50.63 -39.83 15.43
CA LYS A 220 -50.36 -41.16 16.00
C LYS A 220 -51.21 -41.43 17.24
N TYR A 221 -51.28 -40.49 18.18
CA TYR A 221 -52.09 -40.63 19.38
C TYR A 221 -53.58 -40.80 19.05
N MET A 222 -54.12 -39.99 18.14
CA MET A 222 -55.52 -40.11 17.69
C MET A 222 -55.79 -41.45 17.00
N ALA A 223 -54.84 -41.97 16.21
CA ALA A 223 -54.98 -43.27 15.57
C ALA A 223 -55.05 -44.41 16.59
N VAL A 224 -54.17 -44.41 17.61
CA VAL A 224 -54.20 -45.41 18.70
C VAL A 224 -55.52 -45.33 19.47
N LYS A 225 -55.98 -44.12 19.82
CA LYS A 225 -57.25 -43.92 20.52
C LYS A 225 -58.44 -44.45 19.70
N ALA A 226 -58.44 -44.21 18.39
CA ALA A 226 -59.49 -44.71 17.50
C ALA A 226 -59.49 -46.26 17.45
N GLU A 227 -58.31 -46.90 17.41
CA GLU A 227 -58.19 -48.37 17.47
C GLU A 227 -58.75 -48.94 18.79
N GLU A 228 -58.45 -48.30 19.93
CA GLU A 228 -58.97 -48.68 21.26
C GLU A 228 -60.50 -48.53 21.35
N GLU A 229 -61.07 -47.43 20.85
CA GLU A 229 -62.52 -47.21 20.79
C GLU A 229 -63.21 -48.23 19.86
N GLN A 230 -62.55 -48.64 18.77
CA GLN A 230 -63.05 -49.67 17.85
C GLN A 230 -63.00 -51.07 18.48
N GLN A 231 -61.98 -51.40 19.29
CA GLN A 231 -61.92 -52.65 20.06
C GLN A 231 -62.96 -52.72 21.19
N ASN A 232 -63.23 -51.60 21.87
CA ASN A 232 -64.28 -51.52 22.88
C ASN A 232 -65.69 -51.63 22.27
N THR A 233 -65.88 -51.25 21.00
CA THR A 233 -67.15 -51.40 20.27
C THR A 233 -67.25 -52.77 19.54
N ALA A 234 -66.12 -53.36 19.16
CA ALA A 234 -66.01 -54.68 18.52
C ALA A 234 -66.09 -55.87 19.50
N SER A 235 -66.30 -55.61 20.80
CA SER A 235 -66.87 -56.60 21.71
C SER A 235 -68.32 -56.98 21.36
N SER A 236 -68.88 -56.45 20.25
CA SER A 236 -70.15 -56.90 19.68
C SER A 236 -70.04 -57.60 18.31
N ILE A 237 -69.25 -57.17 17.30
CA ILE A 237 -69.33 -57.78 15.96
C ILE A 237 -67.99 -57.80 15.19
N THR A 238 -67.43 -59.02 15.09
CA THR A 238 -66.55 -59.60 14.06
C THR A 238 -65.34 -58.83 13.52
N THR A 239 -64.17 -59.32 13.92
CA THR A 239 -62.84 -59.10 13.32
C THR A 239 -62.73 -59.73 11.93
N LYS A 240 -62.54 -58.90 10.89
CA LYS A 240 -61.76 -59.20 9.67
C LYS A 240 -61.69 -57.92 8.84
N THR A 241 -60.51 -57.64 8.29
CA THR A 241 -60.15 -56.55 7.36
C THR A 241 -59.70 -55.22 8.00
N LEU A 242 -58.40 -55.04 8.27
CA LEU A 242 -57.71 -53.74 8.07
C LEU A 242 -56.16 -53.78 8.17
N GLU A 243 -55.48 -54.72 7.53
CA GLU A 243 -54.03 -54.58 7.28
C GLU A 243 -53.79 -53.76 5.99
N LYS A 244 -53.90 -52.43 6.04
CA LYS A 244 -53.41 -51.60 4.91
C LYS A 244 -53.10 -50.12 5.19
N LYS A 245 -52.78 -49.75 6.44
CA LYS A 245 -52.45 -48.35 6.76
C LYS A 245 -51.22 -48.24 7.67
N ARG A 246 -50.06 -48.71 7.18
CA ARG A 246 -48.75 -48.59 7.87
C ARG A 246 -47.60 -48.27 6.92
N ARG A 247 -47.79 -47.27 6.06
CA ARG A 247 -46.70 -46.56 5.37
C ARG A 247 -47.00 -45.08 5.33
#